data_AF-A0A6B3FEQ9-F1
#
_entry.id   AF-A0A6B3FEQ9-F1
#
_cell.length_a   1.000
_cell.length_b   1.000
_cell.length_c   1.000
_cell.angle_alpha   90.00
_cell.angle_beta   90.00
_cell.angle_gamma   90.00
#
_symmetry.space_group_name_H-M   'P 1'
#
loop_
_entity.id
_entity.type
_entity.pdbx_description
1 polymer ?
#
loop_
_entity_poly.entity_id
_entity_poly.type
_entity_poly.pdbx_seq_one_letter_code
_entity_poly.pdbx_strand_id
1 'polypeptide(L)'
;MRRALKRARDGVALDVTEAAVLLQARGDDLKDLAASAARVRNAGLEAAGRPGVITYSRKVFIPLTRLCRDRCHYCTFVTVPGKLRRAGHGMFLSPDEVLKIAREGAAMGCKEALFTLGDRPEDRWPEAREWLEAEGYDDTLAYVRAMAIRVLEETGLLPHLNPGVMTWTDLQRLKPVAPSMGMMLETTATRLWSDPGGPHHGSPDKEPAVRLRVLEDAGRSNVPFTTGILIGIGESYEERADSLFELRKTARAYHGIQEVIVQNFRAKPDTAMRGMPDAELEELAAAIAVARHILGPSARIQAPPNLVDAEYALLIGAGIDDWGGVSPLTPDHVNPERPWPHIDELAARTAESGFTLRERLTIYPEFIQRGEPWLDPRLLPHVRALADPETGLAREDALPVGLPWQEPDEGFTSSGRTDLHATIDTEGRTGDRRDDFDEVYGDWEALREAAAPGMVPSRIDADVRQALSQAADDPTKLTDDQALALLHADGPALDELCRIADALRRDVVGDDVTYIVTR
;
A
#
# COMPACT_ATOMS: atom_id res chain seq x y z
N MET A 1 -24.37 -4.13 11.67
CA MET A 1 -23.40 -3.86 12.77
C MET A 1 -23.16 -5.08 13.67
N ARG A 2 -24.06 -5.45 14.60
CA ARG A 2 -23.87 -6.55 15.57
C ARG A 2 -23.28 -7.86 15.01
N ARG A 3 -23.77 -8.35 13.87
CA ARG A 3 -23.26 -9.55 13.19
C ARG A 3 -21.80 -9.38 12.73
N ALA A 4 -21.49 -8.26 12.09
CA ALA A 4 -20.15 -7.96 11.59
C ALA A 4 -19.15 -7.81 12.74
N LEU A 5 -19.53 -7.12 13.82
CA LEU A 5 -18.70 -7.01 15.03
C LEU A 5 -18.42 -8.39 15.65
N LYS A 6 -19.44 -9.27 15.74
CA LYS A 6 -19.25 -10.64 16.23
C LYS A 6 -18.23 -11.40 15.36
N ARG A 7 -18.36 -11.32 14.04
CA ARG A 7 -17.43 -12.00 13.12
C ARG A 7 -16.00 -11.45 13.22
N ALA A 8 -15.85 -10.13 13.34
CA ALA A 8 -14.55 -9.49 13.57
C ALA A 8 -13.89 -9.96 14.88
N ARG A 9 -14.68 -10.09 15.98
CA ARG A 9 -14.19 -10.64 17.26
C ARG A 9 -13.79 -12.11 17.16
N ASP A 10 -14.60 -12.90 16.47
CA ASP A 10 -14.42 -14.34 16.32
C ASP A 10 -13.29 -14.68 15.31
N GLY A 11 -12.64 -13.66 14.70
CA GLY A 11 -11.57 -13.84 13.73
C GLY A 11 -12.03 -14.42 12.39
N VAL A 12 -13.32 -14.31 12.08
CA VAL A 12 -13.89 -14.81 10.83
C VAL A 12 -13.59 -13.81 9.71
N ALA A 13 -13.23 -14.33 8.52
CA ALA A 13 -13.05 -13.50 7.34
C ALA A 13 -14.30 -12.65 7.06
N LEU A 14 -14.08 -11.33 6.98
CA LEU A 14 -15.10 -10.36 6.62
C LEU A 14 -15.23 -10.30 5.10
N ASP A 15 -16.45 -10.05 4.61
CA ASP A 15 -16.70 -9.65 3.23
C ASP A 15 -16.78 -8.11 3.09
N VAL A 16 -16.89 -7.63 1.85
CA VAL A 16 -16.97 -6.18 1.54
C VAL A 16 -18.15 -5.53 2.23
N THR A 17 -19.32 -6.18 2.26
CA THR A 17 -20.53 -5.63 2.88
C THR A 17 -20.37 -5.51 4.39
N GLU A 18 -19.81 -6.51 5.04
CA GLU A 18 -19.50 -6.50 6.48
C GLU A 18 -18.48 -5.42 6.81
N ALA A 19 -17.43 -5.27 6.00
CA ALA A 19 -16.46 -4.19 6.14
C ALA A 19 -17.09 -2.80 5.97
N ALA A 20 -17.91 -2.58 4.94
CA ALA A 20 -18.62 -1.33 4.71
C ALA A 20 -19.56 -0.96 5.88
N VAL A 21 -20.19 -1.96 6.49
CA VAL A 21 -20.98 -1.77 7.71
C VAL A 21 -20.10 -1.40 8.90
N LEU A 22 -18.94 -2.02 9.07
CA LEU A 22 -18.03 -1.72 10.19
C LEU A 22 -17.36 -0.34 10.06
N LEU A 23 -17.13 0.16 8.85
CA LEU A 23 -16.60 1.51 8.63
C LEU A 23 -17.54 2.62 9.17
N GLN A 24 -18.82 2.29 9.36
CA GLN A 24 -19.82 3.17 9.96
C GLN A 24 -19.85 3.11 11.50
N ALA A 25 -19.00 2.30 12.14
CA ALA A 25 -19.00 2.14 13.59
C ALA A 25 -18.64 3.47 14.29
N ARG A 26 -19.44 3.85 15.29
CA ARG A 26 -19.28 5.05 16.13
C ARG A 26 -19.61 4.70 17.57
N GLY A 27 -19.18 5.52 18.53
CA GLY A 27 -19.49 5.32 19.96
C GLY A 27 -19.14 3.91 20.45
N ASP A 28 -20.10 3.18 21.01
CA ASP A 28 -19.86 1.86 21.60
C ASP A 28 -19.55 0.76 20.57
N ASP A 29 -20.11 0.86 19.36
CA ASP A 29 -19.76 -0.06 18.26
C ASP A 29 -18.30 0.13 17.83
N LEU A 30 -17.80 1.38 17.82
CA LEU A 30 -16.40 1.67 17.51
C LEU A 30 -15.47 1.14 18.61
N LYS A 31 -15.83 1.30 19.88
CA LYS A 31 -15.04 0.74 20.99
C LYS A 31 -14.92 -0.78 20.89
N ASP A 32 -16.00 -1.48 20.55
CA ASP A 32 -16.02 -2.94 20.35
C ASP A 32 -15.12 -3.35 19.18
N LEU A 33 -15.25 -2.68 18.02
CA LEU A 33 -14.41 -2.92 16.84
C LEU A 33 -12.92 -2.66 17.10
N ALA A 34 -12.61 -1.52 17.73
CA ALA A 34 -11.24 -1.15 18.09
C ALA A 34 -10.62 -2.18 19.05
N ALA A 35 -11.39 -2.66 20.04
CA ALA A 35 -10.91 -3.68 20.96
C ALA A 35 -10.54 -4.99 20.27
N SER A 36 -11.25 -5.42 19.22
CA SER A 36 -10.84 -6.59 18.43
C SER A 36 -9.66 -6.31 17.51
N ALA A 37 -9.61 -5.14 16.87
CA ALA A 37 -8.49 -4.73 16.03
C ALA A 37 -7.18 -4.63 16.83
N ALA A 38 -7.22 -4.07 18.04
CA ALA A 38 -6.07 -4.02 18.95
C ALA A 38 -5.53 -5.42 19.29
N ARG A 39 -6.40 -6.43 19.47
CA ARG A 39 -5.96 -7.82 19.68
C ARG A 39 -5.24 -8.38 18.46
N VAL A 40 -5.76 -8.11 17.25
CA VAL A 40 -5.10 -8.52 15.99
C VAL A 40 -3.73 -7.84 15.84
N ARG A 41 -3.63 -6.54 16.15
CA ARG A 41 -2.36 -5.80 16.17
C ARG A 41 -1.37 -6.40 17.16
N ASN A 42 -1.81 -6.69 18.38
CA ASN A 42 -0.94 -7.26 19.42
C ASN A 42 -0.39 -8.64 19.00
N ALA A 43 -1.24 -9.53 18.46
CA ALA A 43 -0.81 -10.81 17.92
C ALA A 43 0.22 -10.64 16.78
N GLY A 44 0.03 -9.62 15.94
CA GLY A 44 0.99 -9.24 14.90
C GLY A 44 2.34 -8.77 15.42
N LEU A 45 2.34 -7.98 16.49
CA LEU A 45 3.57 -7.53 17.16
C LEU A 45 4.30 -8.66 17.88
N GLU A 46 3.56 -9.57 18.52
CA GLU A 46 4.12 -10.78 19.13
C GLU A 46 4.78 -11.68 18.07
N ALA A 47 4.09 -11.94 16.96
CA ALA A 47 4.63 -12.74 15.86
C ALA A 47 5.88 -12.12 15.22
N ALA A 48 5.96 -10.79 15.18
CA ALA A 48 7.13 -10.05 14.69
C ALA A 48 8.25 -9.90 15.74
N GLY A 49 8.13 -10.52 16.92
CA GLY A 49 9.15 -10.45 17.98
C GLY A 49 9.28 -9.08 18.66
N ARG A 50 8.28 -8.21 18.55
CA ARG A 50 8.28 -6.83 19.08
C ARG A 50 7.00 -6.51 19.86
N PRO A 51 6.62 -7.33 20.87
CA PRO A 51 5.41 -7.09 21.64
C PRO A 51 5.42 -5.71 22.29
N GLY A 52 4.30 -4.99 22.22
CA GLY A 52 4.17 -3.66 22.83
C GLY A 52 4.99 -2.54 22.19
N VAL A 53 5.54 -2.76 20.98
CA VAL A 53 6.30 -1.72 20.25
C VAL A 53 5.43 -1.07 19.17
N ILE A 54 5.41 0.26 19.14
CA ILE A 54 4.91 1.05 18.02
C ILE A 54 6.10 1.74 17.37
N THR A 55 6.18 1.68 16.04
CA THR A 55 7.32 2.21 15.29
C THR A 55 7.07 3.58 14.68
N TYR A 56 8.14 4.29 14.35
CA TYR A 56 8.13 5.50 13.53
C TYR A 56 9.45 5.60 12.75
N SER A 57 9.47 6.32 11.64
CA SER A 57 10.70 6.62 10.90
C SER A 57 11.12 8.07 11.14
N ARG A 58 12.37 8.31 11.56
CA ARG A 58 12.91 9.67 11.70
C ARG A 58 13.47 10.14 10.36
N LYS A 59 12.81 11.11 9.73
CA LYS A 59 13.08 11.48 8.33
C LYS A 59 13.26 12.98 8.09
N VAL A 60 13.87 13.32 6.95
CA VAL A 60 13.70 14.62 6.29
C VAL A 60 12.83 14.48 5.06
N PHE A 61 12.03 15.50 4.77
CA PHE A 61 11.19 15.59 3.60
C PHE A 61 11.91 16.42 2.53
N ILE A 62 12.17 15.82 1.38
CA ILE A 62 12.85 16.46 0.23
C ILE A 62 11.80 16.65 -0.87
N PRO A 63 11.17 17.84 -0.98
CA PRO A 63 10.18 18.13 -2.00
C PRO A 63 10.89 18.43 -3.33
N LEU A 64 11.47 17.41 -3.97
CA LEU A 64 12.39 17.54 -5.11
C LEU A 64 11.81 18.41 -6.22
N THR A 65 10.51 18.30 -6.47
CA THR A 65 9.74 19.28 -7.22
C THR A 65 8.32 19.36 -6.68
N ARG A 66 7.73 20.56 -6.79
CA ARG A 66 6.31 20.80 -6.51
C ARG A 66 5.48 20.93 -7.79
N LEU A 67 6.07 20.64 -8.95
CA LEU A 67 5.33 20.55 -10.20
C LEU A 67 4.76 19.14 -10.35
N CYS A 68 3.61 19.04 -11.00
CA CYS A 68 2.92 17.78 -11.27
C CYS A 68 2.09 17.92 -12.55
N ARG A 69 1.89 16.81 -13.28
CA ARG A 69 0.92 16.78 -14.37
C ARG A 69 -0.52 16.71 -13.87
N ASP A 70 -0.75 16.05 -12.74
CA ASP A 70 -2.06 15.92 -12.10
C ASP A 70 -2.62 17.23 -11.52
N ARG A 71 -3.91 17.18 -11.17
CA ARG A 71 -4.70 18.30 -10.64
C ARG A 71 -5.60 17.85 -9.49
N CYS A 72 -5.10 17.03 -8.57
CA CYS A 72 -5.86 16.56 -7.42
C CYS A 72 -6.51 17.72 -6.67
N HIS A 73 -7.83 17.71 -6.55
CA HIS A 73 -8.61 18.85 -6.07
C HIS A 73 -8.46 19.14 -4.57
N TYR A 74 -7.84 18.24 -3.79
CA TYR A 74 -7.50 18.39 -2.37
C TYR A 74 -6.02 18.72 -2.12
N CYS A 75 -5.17 18.71 -3.16
CA CYS A 75 -3.72 18.76 -2.98
C CYS A 75 -3.19 20.20 -2.97
N THR A 76 -2.50 20.59 -1.91
CA THR A 76 -1.76 21.87 -1.79
C THR A 76 -0.28 21.75 -2.13
N PHE A 77 0.25 20.52 -2.21
CA PHE A 77 1.66 20.28 -2.51
C PHE A 77 2.04 20.80 -3.89
N VAL A 78 1.15 20.60 -4.87
CA VAL A 78 1.37 20.98 -6.27
C VAL A 78 1.23 22.48 -6.48
N THR A 79 2.16 23.06 -7.23
CA THR A 79 2.16 24.47 -7.65
C THR A 79 2.39 24.59 -9.16
N VAL A 80 2.53 25.82 -9.65
CA VAL A 80 2.76 26.12 -11.07
C VAL A 80 4.08 26.86 -11.27
N PRO A 81 4.74 26.73 -12.45
CA PRO A 81 6.05 27.35 -12.71
C PRO A 81 6.10 28.85 -12.39
N GLY A 82 5.05 29.59 -12.76
CA GLY A 82 4.96 31.03 -12.49
C GLY A 82 4.93 31.39 -11.00
N LYS A 83 4.39 30.52 -10.13
CA LYS A 83 4.44 30.73 -8.66
C LYS A 83 5.84 30.45 -8.12
N LEU A 84 6.51 29.40 -8.60
CA LEU A 84 7.90 29.07 -8.22
C LEU A 84 8.85 30.20 -8.57
N ARG A 85 8.81 30.68 -9.82
CA ARG A 85 9.64 31.82 -10.27
C ARG A 85 9.44 33.07 -9.43
N ARG A 86 8.20 33.43 -9.11
CA ARG A 86 7.89 34.59 -8.25
C ARG A 86 8.43 34.44 -6.82
N ALA A 87 8.48 33.20 -6.32
CA ALA A 87 9.03 32.89 -5.01
C ALA A 87 10.56 32.68 -5.02
N GLY A 88 11.22 32.83 -6.17
CA GLY A 88 12.67 32.63 -6.31
C GLY A 88 13.12 31.17 -6.28
N HIS A 89 12.21 30.22 -6.53
CA HIS A 89 12.51 28.80 -6.58
C HIS A 89 12.69 28.29 -8.01
N GLY A 90 13.56 27.30 -8.19
CA GLY A 90 13.69 26.52 -9.42
C GLY A 90 12.48 25.62 -9.69
N MET A 91 12.48 24.95 -10.85
CA MET A 91 11.46 23.94 -11.20
C MET A 91 11.63 22.67 -10.36
N PHE A 92 12.88 22.35 -10.04
CA PHE A 92 13.30 21.30 -9.11
C PHE A 92 14.29 21.90 -8.11
N LEU A 93 14.47 21.25 -6.95
CA LEU A 93 15.58 21.53 -6.06
C LEU A 93 16.88 21.15 -6.76
N SER A 94 17.89 22.02 -6.67
CA SER A 94 19.25 21.72 -7.13
C SER A 94 19.93 20.65 -6.27
N PRO A 95 21.00 20.00 -6.76
CA PRO A 95 21.75 19.01 -5.97
C PRO A 95 22.25 19.56 -4.63
N ASP A 96 22.67 20.83 -4.59
CA ASP A 96 23.14 21.49 -3.36
C ASP A 96 22.01 21.72 -2.36
N GLU A 97 20.81 22.09 -2.82
CA GLU A 97 19.63 22.22 -1.96
C GLU A 97 19.20 20.88 -1.38
N VAL A 98 19.18 19.82 -2.20
CA VAL A 98 18.90 18.45 -1.76
C VAL A 98 19.90 18.01 -0.69
N LEU A 99 21.20 18.15 -0.97
CA LEU A 99 22.26 17.75 -0.05
C LEU A 99 22.28 18.60 1.22
N LYS A 100 21.92 19.88 1.15
CA LYS A 100 21.78 20.73 2.33
C LYS A 100 20.72 20.17 3.29
N ILE A 101 19.51 19.89 2.79
CA ILE A 101 18.43 19.31 3.61
C ILE A 101 18.87 17.96 4.19
N ALA A 102 19.48 17.11 3.38
CA ALA A 102 19.93 15.80 3.79
C ALA A 102 21.05 15.86 4.86
N ARG A 103 22.03 16.76 4.73
CA ARG A 103 23.11 16.95 5.72
C ARG A 103 22.58 17.50 7.04
N GLU A 104 21.67 18.47 6.99
CA GLU A 104 21.00 18.99 8.20
C GLU A 104 20.19 17.88 8.89
N GLY A 105 19.48 17.05 8.13
CA GLY A 105 18.77 15.87 8.64
C GLY A 105 19.68 14.84 9.30
N ALA A 106 20.78 14.49 8.61
CA ALA A 106 21.79 13.58 9.11
C ALA A 106 22.41 14.05 10.43
N ALA A 107 22.70 15.36 10.55
CA ALA A 107 23.19 15.97 11.78
C ALA A 107 22.20 15.90 12.95
N MET A 108 20.89 15.76 12.67
CA MET A 108 19.83 15.55 13.66
C MET A 108 19.50 14.07 13.90
N GLY A 109 20.28 13.15 13.32
CA GLY A 109 20.11 11.71 13.47
C GLY A 109 18.93 11.12 12.71
N CYS A 110 18.35 11.85 11.74
CA CYS A 110 17.41 11.26 10.79
C CYS A 110 18.11 10.11 10.04
N LYS A 111 17.35 9.09 9.62
CA LYS A 111 17.88 7.94 8.88
C LYS A 111 17.21 7.77 7.51
N GLU A 112 16.12 8.48 7.28
CA GLU A 112 15.37 8.45 6.03
C GLU A 112 15.40 9.83 5.34
N ALA A 113 15.59 9.80 4.02
CA ALA A 113 15.36 10.91 3.12
C ALA A 113 14.13 10.61 2.26
N LEU A 114 12.98 11.17 2.65
CA LEU A 114 11.73 11.01 1.91
C LEU A 114 11.73 11.96 0.71
N PHE A 115 11.97 11.42 -0.47
CA PHE A 115 11.78 12.13 -1.73
C PHE A 115 10.30 12.16 -2.07
N THR A 116 9.74 13.35 -2.18
CA THR A 116 8.36 13.54 -2.65
C THR A 116 8.34 14.55 -3.78
N LEU A 117 7.53 14.25 -4.79
CA LEU A 117 7.43 15.02 -6.00
C LEU A 117 6.06 14.81 -6.64
N GLY A 118 5.70 15.66 -7.58
CA GLY A 118 4.56 15.39 -8.43
C GLY A 118 4.92 14.47 -9.60
N ASP A 119 3.93 13.75 -10.10
CA ASP A 119 4.04 12.83 -11.21
C ASP A 119 4.35 13.57 -12.51
N ARG A 120 5.41 13.13 -13.20
CA ARG A 120 5.83 13.49 -14.56
C ARG A 120 5.51 14.95 -14.95
N PRO A 121 5.99 15.96 -14.20
CA PRO A 121 5.69 17.36 -14.48
C PRO A 121 6.10 17.80 -15.89
N GLU A 122 7.13 17.18 -16.46
CA GLU A 122 7.63 17.40 -17.81
C GLU A 122 6.62 17.10 -18.93
N ASP A 123 5.56 16.33 -18.65
CA ASP A 123 4.49 16.06 -19.63
C ASP A 123 3.50 17.22 -19.74
N ARG A 124 3.41 18.06 -18.70
CA ARG A 124 2.48 19.19 -18.64
C ARG A 124 3.17 20.54 -18.74
N TRP A 125 4.37 20.67 -18.16
CA TRP A 125 5.08 21.93 -18.01
C TRP A 125 6.34 21.92 -18.88
N PRO A 126 6.38 22.68 -19.99
CA PRO A 126 7.58 22.83 -20.80
C PRO A 126 8.78 23.28 -19.98
N GLU A 127 8.56 24.15 -18.97
CA GLU A 127 9.65 24.62 -18.11
C GLU A 127 10.29 23.51 -17.27
N ALA A 128 9.54 22.45 -16.91
CA ALA A 128 10.11 21.29 -16.23
C ALA A 128 10.99 20.48 -17.19
N ARG A 129 10.54 20.29 -18.43
CA ARG A 129 11.30 19.60 -19.48
C ARG A 129 12.58 20.34 -19.83
N GLU A 130 12.49 21.64 -20.10
CA GLU A 130 13.64 22.50 -20.40
C GLU A 130 14.67 22.49 -19.26
N TRP A 131 14.20 22.46 -18.01
CA TRP A 131 15.08 22.35 -16.84
C TRP A 131 15.81 21.00 -16.81
N LEU A 132 15.10 19.89 -17.00
CA LEU A 132 15.69 18.54 -17.02
C LEU A 132 16.72 18.39 -18.15
N GLU A 133 16.39 18.86 -19.36
CA GLU A 133 17.31 18.86 -20.51
C GLU A 133 18.57 19.68 -20.22
N ALA A 134 18.44 20.86 -19.61
CA ALA A 134 19.57 21.71 -19.25
C ALA A 134 20.49 21.08 -18.20
N GLU A 135 19.93 20.29 -17.29
CA GLU A 135 20.66 19.54 -16.26
C GLU A 135 21.14 18.16 -16.75
N GLY A 136 20.80 17.77 -17.98
CA GLY A 136 21.25 16.53 -18.62
C GLY A 136 20.48 15.27 -18.21
N TYR A 137 19.20 15.41 -17.84
CA TYR A 137 18.32 14.30 -17.47
C TYR A 137 17.20 14.10 -18.48
N ASP A 138 16.94 12.84 -18.85
CA ASP A 138 15.89 12.49 -19.82
C ASP A 138 14.47 12.68 -19.25
N ASP A 139 14.30 12.45 -17.95
CA ASP A 139 13.01 12.47 -17.27
C ASP A 139 13.18 12.78 -15.77
N THR A 140 12.07 13.05 -15.09
CA THR A 140 12.09 13.36 -13.65
C THR A 140 12.68 12.23 -12.80
N LEU A 141 12.43 10.96 -13.15
CA LEU A 141 12.90 9.81 -12.35
C LEU A 141 14.41 9.55 -12.52
N ALA A 142 14.98 9.95 -13.66
CA ALA A 142 16.42 10.02 -13.89
C ALA A 142 17.08 10.94 -12.87
N TYR A 143 16.48 12.11 -12.66
CA TYR A 143 16.96 13.08 -11.69
C TYR A 143 16.78 12.59 -10.25
N VAL A 144 15.61 12.01 -9.91
CA VAL A 144 15.38 11.36 -8.61
C VAL A 144 16.46 10.34 -8.31
N ARG A 145 16.79 9.46 -9.26
CA ARG A 145 17.83 8.44 -9.10
C ARG A 145 19.19 9.06 -8.80
N ALA A 146 19.59 10.09 -9.54
CA ALA A 146 20.87 10.76 -9.34
C ALA A 146 20.96 11.42 -7.96
N MET A 147 19.86 12.04 -7.50
CA MET A 147 19.81 12.67 -6.19
C MET A 147 19.78 11.63 -5.05
N ALA A 148 19.10 10.51 -5.22
CA ALA A 148 19.10 9.41 -4.26
C ALA A 148 20.51 8.84 -4.04
N ILE A 149 21.28 8.63 -5.12
CA ILE A 149 22.68 8.20 -5.04
C ILE A 149 23.51 9.22 -4.27
N ARG A 150 23.41 10.51 -4.63
CA ARG A 150 24.14 11.56 -3.92
C ARG A 150 23.81 11.61 -2.43
N VAL A 151 22.54 11.44 -2.06
CA VAL A 151 22.14 11.41 -0.64
C VAL A 151 22.76 10.22 0.09
N LEU A 152 22.73 9.02 -0.50
CA LEU A 152 23.40 7.84 0.05
C LEU A 152 24.90 8.08 0.25
N GLU A 153 25.58 8.60 -0.76
CA GLU A 153 27.04 8.76 -0.76
C GLU A 153 27.56 9.91 0.12
N GLU A 154 26.80 11.00 0.21
CA GLU A 154 27.25 12.22 0.87
C GLU A 154 26.75 12.36 2.31
N THR A 155 25.63 11.69 2.65
CA THR A 155 24.99 11.86 3.97
C THR A 155 24.68 10.55 4.67
N GLY A 156 24.54 9.44 3.93
CA GLY A 156 24.18 8.13 4.48
C GLY A 156 22.70 8.01 4.82
N LEU A 157 21.87 9.01 4.52
CA LEU A 157 20.41 8.86 4.66
C LEU A 157 19.89 7.85 3.63
N LEU A 158 18.92 7.03 4.05
CA LEU A 158 18.29 6.04 3.18
C LEU A 158 17.15 6.69 2.37
N PRO A 159 17.21 6.67 1.02
CA PRO A 159 16.15 7.24 0.20
C PRO A 159 14.86 6.42 0.28
N HIS A 160 13.77 7.08 0.66
CA HIS A 160 12.41 6.62 0.40
C HIS A 160 11.87 7.39 -0.78
N LEU A 161 11.54 6.71 -1.89
CA LEU A 161 11.05 7.40 -3.08
C LEU A 161 9.53 7.33 -3.16
N ASN A 162 8.87 8.49 -3.18
CA ASN A 162 7.45 8.60 -3.47
C ASN A 162 7.21 9.42 -4.74
N PRO A 163 7.54 8.87 -5.93
CA PRO A 163 7.48 9.60 -7.19
C PRO A 163 6.14 9.48 -7.94
N GLY A 164 5.13 8.87 -7.33
CA GLY A 164 3.85 8.61 -7.98
C GLY A 164 3.88 7.38 -8.91
N VAL A 165 3.19 7.47 -10.04
CA VAL A 165 3.04 6.34 -10.97
C VAL A 165 4.37 5.99 -11.65
N MET A 166 4.78 4.74 -11.49
CA MET A 166 6.00 4.16 -12.04
C MET A 166 5.68 3.02 -12.99
N THR A 167 6.40 2.95 -14.11
CA THR A 167 6.39 1.74 -14.93
C THR A 167 7.26 0.65 -14.29
N TRP A 168 7.13 -0.60 -14.77
CA TRP A 168 8.04 -1.67 -14.37
C TRP A 168 9.52 -1.31 -14.58
N THR A 169 9.86 -0.67 -15.71
CA THR A 169 11.24 -0.23 -15.99
C THR A 169 11.72 0.82 -14.99
N ASP A 170 10.84 1.74 -14.58
CA ASP A 170 11.16 2.75 -13.56
C ASP A 170 11.47 2.10 -12.22
N LEU A 171 10.67 1.09 -11.81
CA LEU A 171 10.91 0.32 -10.59
C LEU A 171 12.28 -0.39 -10.63
N GLN A 172 12.63 -1.04 -11.74
CA GLN A 172 13.94 -1.67 -11.91
C GLN A 172 15.09 -0.65 -11.86
N ARG A 173 14.88 0.53 -12.42
CA ARG A 173 15.87 1.62 -12.44
C ARG A 173 16.11 2.22 -11.06
N LEU A 174 15.07 2.31 -10.22
CA LEU A 174 15.09 2.97 -8.92
C LEU A 174 15.40 2.01 -7.75
N LYS A 175 15.10 0.72 -7.88
CA LYS A 175 15.34 -0.28 -6.82
C LYS A 175 16.78 -0.28 -6.28
N PRO A 176 17.83 -0.11 -7.10
CA PRO A 176 19.20 -0.10 -6.59
C PRO A 176 19.58 1.11 -5.74
N VAL A 177 18.72 2.14 -5.66
CA VAL A 177 19.02 3.40 -4.96
C VAL A 177 18.03 3.72 -3.83
N ALA A 178 17.03 2.86 -3.61
CA ALA A 178 15.97 3.09 -2.64
C ALA A 178 15.59 1.80 -1.92
N PRO A 179 15.86 1.68 -0.60
CA PRO A 179 15.40 0.54 0.20
C PRO A 179 13.87 0.44 0.27
N SER A 180 13.18 1.55 0.02
CA SER A 180 11.73 1.64 0.06
C SER A 180 11.23 2.62 -0.99
N MET A 181 10.09 2.31 -1.59
CA MET A 181 9.33 3.23 -2.44
C MET A 181 7.88 3.27 -2.00
N GLY A 182 7.13 4.26 -2.47
CA GLY A 182 5.73 4.37 -2.13
C GLY A 182 4.89 5.14 -3.12
N MET A 183 3.59 4.85 -3.06
CA MET A 183 2.55 5.57 -3.77
C MET A 183 1.20 5.23 -3.10
N MET A 184 0.46 6.26 -2.66
CA MET A 184 -0.89 6.07 -2.11
C MET A 184 -1.84 5.50 -3.16
N LEU A 185 -2.62 4.46 -2.87
CA LEU A 185 -3.73 4.06 -3.75
C LEU A 185 -4.83 5.14 -3.73
N GLU A 186 -5.00 5.80 -2.58
CA GLU A 186 -6.08 6.75 -2.26
C GLU A 186 -7.45 6.06 -2.21
N THR A 187 -7.93 5.56 -3.35
CA THR A 187 -9.25 4.94 -3.51
C THR A 187 -9.31 4.13 -4.81
N THR A 188 -10.16 3.10 -4.84
CA THR A 188 -10.53 2.37 -6.06
C THR A 188 -11.77 2.93 -6.76
N ALA A 189 -12.37 4.00 -6.24
CA ALA A 189 -13.59 4.60 -6.77
C ALA A 189 -13.37 5.30 -8.12
N THR A 190 -13.57 4.58 -9.23
CA THR A 190 -13.35 5.10 -10.60
C THR A 190 -14.11 6.39 -10.88
N ARG A 191 -15.34 6.53 -10.36
CA ARG A 191 -16.15 7.75 -10.52
C ARG A 191 -15.48 9.01 -9.99
N LEU A 192 -14.66 8.91 -8.94
CA LEU A 192 -13.96 10.06 -8.35
C LEU A 192 -12.84 10.59 -9.28
N TRP A 193 -12.39 9.75 -10.21
CA TRP A 193 -11.44 10.07 -11.26
C TRP A 193 -12.12 10.42 -12.59
N SER A 194 -13.14 9.67 -13.02
CA SER A 194 -13.79 9.85 -14.32
C SER A 194 -14.77 11.01 -14.38
N ASP A 195 -15.50 11.28 -13.28
CA ASP A 195 -16.66 12.16 -13.34
C ASP A 195 -16.26 13.63 -13.15
N PRO A 196 -16.82 14.56 -13.93
CA PRO A 196 -16.57 15.99 -13.75
C PRO A 196 -16.88 16.45 -12.32
N GLY A 197 -15.89 17.08 -11.69
CA GLY A 197 -15.99 17.58 -10.31
C GLY A 197 -15.48 16.59 -9.25
N GLY A 198 -15.20 15.33 -9.62
CA GLY A 198 -14.54 14.36 -8.74
C GLY A 198 -13.16 14.85 -8.27
N PRO A 199 -12.67 14.42 -7.09
CA PRO A 199 -11.41 14.89 -6.50
C PRO A 199 -10.17 14.61 -7.35
N HIS A 200 -10.25 13.63 -8.26
CA HIS A 200 -9.18 13.21 -9.15
C HIS A 200 -9.46 13.54 -10.62
N HIS A 201 -10.59 14.19 -10.94
CA HIS A 201 -10.94 14.54 -12.30
C HIS A 201 -9.87 15.43 -12.95
N GLY A 202 -9.39 15.04 -14.14
CA GLY A 202 -8.29 15.70 -14.83
C GLY A 202 -6.89 15.39 -14.29
N SER A 203 -6.75 14.31 -13.51
CA SER A 203 -5.47 13.77 -13.01
C SER A 203 -5.24 12.37 -13.61
N PRO A 204 -4.52 12.24 -14.75
CA PRO A 204 -4.35 10.95 -15.42
C PRO A 204 -3.74 9.86 -14.53
N ASP A 205 -2.84 10.19 -13.59
CA ASP A 205 -2.20 9.19 -12.72
C ASP A 205 -3.05 8.76 -11.52
N LYS A 206 -4.22 9.38 -11.35
CA LYS A 206 -5.18 9.01 -10.32
C LYS A 206 -6.23 7.99 -10.78
N GLU A 207 -6.06 7.42 -11.99
CA GLU A 207 -6.88 6.29 -12.42
C GLU A 207 -6.63 5.06 -11.53
N PRO A 208 -7.65 4.47 -10.88
CA PRO A 208 -7.45 3.33 -9.98
C PRO A 208 -6.71 2.15 -10.60
N ALA A 209 -7.03 1.79 -11.85
CA ALA A 209 -6.42 0.65 -12.54
C ALA A 209 -4.91 0.85 -12.74
N VAL A 210 -4.48 2.07 -13.08
CA VAL A 210 -3.05 2.42 -13.22
C VAL A 210 -2.35 2.28 -11.87
N ARG A 211 -2.96 2.78 -10.79
CA ARG A 211 -2.35 2.75 -9.46
C ARG A 211 -2.22 1.33 -8.92
N LEU A 212 -3.26 0.52 -9.06
CA LEU A 212 -3.22 -0.91 -8.71
C LEU A 212 -2.12 -1.63 -9.50
N ARG A 213 -1.95 -1.31 -10.78
CA ARG A 213 -0.89 -1.90 -11.59
C ARG A 213 0.51 -1.60 -11.07
N VAL A 214 0.77 -0.38 -10.59
CA VAL A 214 2.05 -0.03 -9.96
C VAL A 214 2.31 -0.91 -8.72
N LEU A 215 1.28 -1.15 -7.90
CA LEU A 215 1.42 -2.01 -6.72
C LEU A 215 1.76 -3.46 -7.10
N GLU A 216 1.12 -4.00 -8.14
CA GLU A 216 1.45 -5.32 -8.68
C GLU A 216 2.89 -5.37 -9.22
N ASP A 217 3.28 -4.38 -10.03
CA ASP A 217 4.62 -4.34 -10.64
C ASP A 217 5.72 -4.12 -9.59
N ALA A 218 5.44 -3.37 -8.50
CA ALA A 218 6.34 -3.24 -7.36
C ALA A 218 6.54 -4.57 -6.63
N GLY A 219 5.45 -5.31 -6.40
CA GLY A 219 5.49 -6.67 -5.84
C GLY A 219 6.31 -7.63 -6.72
N ARG A 220 6.06 -7.65 -8.03
CA ARG A 220 6.84 -8.44 -9.01
C ARG A 220 8.31 -8.06 -9.06
N SER A 221 8.61 -6.81 -8.76
CA SER A 221 9.97 -6.26 -8.73
C SER A 221 10.68 -6.49 -7.39
N ASN A 222 10.02 -7.09 -6.40
CA ASN A 222 10.50 -7.21 -5.02
C ASN A 222 10.96 -5.86 -4.45
N VAL A 223 10.13 -4.82 -4.62
CA VAL A 223 10.35 -3.50 -4.02
C VAL A 223 9.47 -3.40 -2.78
N PRO A 224 10.03 -3.23 -1.56
CA PRO A 224 9.25 -2.91 -0.38
C PRO A 224 8.48 -1.61 -0.61
N PHE A 225 7.14 -1.70 -0.55
CA PHE A 225 6.27 -0.65 -1.04
C PHE A 225 5.32 -0.12 0.05
N THR A 226 5.30 1.19 0.23
CA THR A 226 4.32 1.90 1.06
C THR A 226 3.14 2.32 0.19
N THR A 227 1.93 2.02 0.63
CA THR A 227 0.70 2.49 -0.03
C THR A 227 -0.37 2.78 1.02
N GLY A 228 -1.61 3.01 0.60
CA GLY A 228 -2.67 3.37 1.54
C GLY A 228 -3.91 3.95 0.90
N ILE A 229 -4.90 4.23 1.74
CA ILE A 229 -6.14 4.89 1.37
C ILE A 229 -6.22 6.28 2.00
N LEU A 230 -6.90 7.19 1.31
CA LEU A 230 -7.32 8.48 1.82
C LEU A 230 -8.83 8.42 1.99
N ILE A 231 -9.32 8.73 3.18
CA ILE A 231 -10.76 8.74 3.48
C ILE A 231 -11.29 10.16 3.53
N GLY A 232 -12.53 10.35 3.09
CA GLY A 232 -13.21 11.65 3.15
C GLY A 232 -13.05 12.50 1.90
N ILE A 233 -12.58 11.94 0.78
CA ILE A 233 -12.55 12.65 -0.52
C ILE A 233 -13.80 12.43 -1.37
N GLY A 234 -14.83 11.78 -0.81
CA GLY A 234 -16.14 11.58 -1.45
C GLY A 234 -16.44 10.12 -1.80
N GLU A 235 -15.69 9.17 -1.25
CA GLU A 235 -15.90 7.73 -1.41
C GLU A 235 -17.10 7.27 -0.56
N SER A 236 -17.78 6.21 -1.00
CA SER A 236 -18.73 5.47 -0.16
C SER A 236 -17.99 4.49 0.77
N TYR A 237 -18.70 3.94 1.76
CA TYR A 237 -18.11 2.93 2.65
C TYR A 237 -17.77 1.62 1.92
N GLU A 238 -18.56 1.25 0.91
CA GLU A 238 -18.31 0.12 0.02
C GLU A 238 -17.03 0.36 -0.78
N GLU A 239 -16.85 1.54 -1.38
CA GLU A 239 -15.65 1.88 -2.15
C GLU A 239 -14.37 1.88 -1.28
N ARG A 240 -14.48 2.30 -0.02
CA ARG A 240 -13.37 2.19 0.95
C ARG A 240 -13.06 0.75 1.31
N ALA A 241 -14.09 -0.06 1.52
CA ALA A 241 -13.93 -1.49 1.77
C ALA A 241 -13.26 -2.16 0.58
N ASP A 242 -13.75 -1.92 -0.65
CA ASP A 242 -13.17 -2.44 -1.89
C ASP A 242 -11.69 -2.07 -2.02
N SER A 243 -11.34 -0.82 -1.71
CA SER A 243 -9.94 -0.36 -1.71
C SER A 243 -9.06 -1.19 -0.76
N LEU A 244 -9.55 -1.48 0.45
CA LEU A 244 -8.82 -2.32 1.42
C LEU A 244 -8.72 -3.79 0.96
N PHE A 245 -9.73 -4.32 0.28
CA PHE A 245 -9.69 -5.67 -0.28
C PHE A 245 -8.71 -5.79 -1.46
N GLU A 246 -8.62 -4.79 -2.34
CA GLU A 246 -7.60 -4.76 -3.40
C GLU A 246 -6.17 -4.65 -2.83
N LEU A 247 -5.98 -3.87 -1.77
CA LEU A 247 -4.71 -3.84 -1.03
C LEU A 247 -4.40 -5.21 -0.41
N ARG A 248 -5.38 -5.88 0.20
CA ARG A 248 -5.21 -7.23 0.76
C ARG A 248 -4.82 -8.24 -0.33
N LYS A 249 -5.51 -8.22 -1.46
CA LYS A 249 -5.23 -9.09 -2.61
C LYS A 249 -3.79 -8.92 -3.08
N THR A 250 -3.35 -7.68 -3.28
CA THR A 250 -1.98 -7.38 -3.70
C THR A 250 -0.95 -7.79 -2.64
N ALA A 251 -1.22 -7.49 -1.37
CA ALA A 251 -0.35 -7.86 -0.26
C ALA A 251 -0.18 -9.38 -0.11
N ARG A 252 -1.25 -10.16 -0.33
CA ARG A 252 -1.18 -11.63 -0.31
C ARG A 252 -0.50 -12.21 -1.54
N ALA A 253 -0.71 -11.62 -2.71
CA ALA A 253 -0.13 -12.14 -3.95
C ALA A 253 1.40 -11.97 -4.00
N TYR A 254 1.93 -10.87 -3.46
CA TYR A 254 3.34 -10.52 -3.64
C TYR A 254 4.12 -10.31 -2.34
N HIS A 255 3.44 -10.15 -1.19
CA HIS A 255 4.07 -9.88 0.11
C HIS A 255 5.02 -8.66 0.12
N GLY A 256 4.83 -7.71 -0.81
CA GLY A 256 5.69 -6.54 -0.99
C GLY A 256 5.16 -5.23 -0.40
N ILE A 257 3.87 -5.18 -0.04
CA ILE A 257 3.32 -4.03 0.70
C ILE A 257 3.84 -4.12 2.13
N GLN A 258 4.76 -3.22 2.48
CA GLN A 258 5.34 -3.17 3.83
C GLN A 258 4.51 -2.34 4.80
N GLU A 259 3.77 -1.35 4.28
CA GLU A 259 3.02 -0.36 5.06
C GLU A 259 1.74 0.03 4.32
N VAL A 260 0.64 0.08 5.07
CA VAL A 260 -0.64 0.63 4.62
C VAL A 260 -0.99 1.85 5.47
N ILE A 261 -0.99 3.01 4.82
CA ILE A 261 -1.38 4.29 5.39
C ILE A 261 -2.91 4.41 5.33
N VAL A 262 -3.54 4.70 6.46
CA VAL A 262 -4.93 5.14 6.51
C VAL A 262 -4.90 6.61 6.90
N GLN A 263 -5.19 7.49 5.94
CA GLN A 263 -5.11 8.93 6.11
C GLN A 263 -6.49 9.57 5.97
N ASN A 264 -6.80 10.54 6.82
CA ASN A 264 -8.00 11.37 6.70
C ASN A 264 -7.77 12.60 5.82
N PHE A 265 -8.78 12.93 5.03
CA PHE A 265 -8.85 14.21 4.33
C PHE A 265 -9.02 15.36 5.32
N ARG A 266 -8.27 16.43 5.06
CA ARG A 266 -8.37 17.72 5.74
C ARG A 266 -8.55 18.81 4.69
N ALA A 267 -9.60 19.61 4.84
CA ALA A 267 -9.93 20.67 3.92
C ALA A 267 -8.91 21.80 4.00
N LYS A 268 -8.48 22.29 2.83
CA LYS A 268 -7.42 23.30 2.70
C LYS A 268 -7.92 24.50 1.90
N PRO A 269 -7.72 25.74 2.38
CA PRO A 269 -8.26 26.94 1.74
C PRO A 269 -7.90 27.11 0.26
N ASP A 270 -6.67 26.74 -0.11
CA ASP A 270 -6.12 26.94 -1.46
C ASP A 270 -6.41 25.78 -2.43
N THR A 271 -7.47 25.02 -2.18
CA THR A 271 -7.83 23.85 -2.98
C THR A 271 -9.25 23.97 -3.56
N ALA A 272 -9.55 23.16 -4.58
CA ALA A 272 -10.91 23.09 -5.12
C ALA A 272 -11.89 22.46 -4.11
N MET A 273 -11.38 21.59 -3.22
CA MET A 273 -12.15 20.95 -2.14
C MET A 273 -12.19 21.75 -0.82
N ARG A 274 -11.82 23.03 -0.83
CA ARG A 274 -11.79 23.88 0.39
C ARG A 274 -13.11 23.95 1.18
N GLY A 275 -14.24 23.65 0.55
CA GLY A 275 -15.58 23.67 1.16
C GLY A 275 -16.12 22.29 1.54
N MET A 276 -15.33 21.23 1.37
CA MET A 276 -15.70 19.87 1.79
C MET A 276 -15.43 19.68 3.28
N PRO A 277 -16.23 18.88 4.01
CA PRO A 277 -15.96 18.58 5.41
C PRO A 277 -14.70 17.73 5.57
N ASP A 278 -14.02 17.89 6.71
CA ASP A 278 -12.94 16.99 7.11
C ASP A 278 -13.46 15.57 7.36
N ALA A 279 -12.60 14.57 7.21
CA ALA A 279 -12.89 13.24 7.74
C ALA A 279 -12.66 13.24 9.27
N GLU A 280 -13.72 12.90 10.01
CA GLU A 280 -13.76 12.90 11.46
C GLU A 280 -12.85 11.82 12.08
N LEU A 281 -12.40 12.03 13.32
CA LEU A 281 -11.46 11.12 13.99
C LEU A 281 -12.05 9.74 14.27
N GLU A 282 -13.33 9.65 14.62
CA GLU A 282 -14.01 8.34 14.76
C GLU A 282 -14.11 7.59 13.43
N GLU A 283 -14.21 8.32 12.31
CA GLU A 283 -14.23 7.73 10.97
C GLU A 283 -12.86 7.18 10.59
N LEU A 284 -11.79 7.92 10.91
CA LEU A 284 -10.41 7.46 10.78
C LEU A 284 -10.14 6.23 11.64
N ALA A 285 -10.56 6.24 12.90
CA ALA A 285 -10.41 5.11 13.80
C ALA A 285 -11.14 3.86 13.30
N ALA A 286 -12.37 4.01 12.80
CA ALA A 286 -13.11 2.91 12.19
C ALA A 286 -12.38 2.36 10.95
N ALA A 287 -11.86 3.23 10.09
CA ALA A 287 -11.10 2.82 8.90
C ALA A 287 -9.81 2.05 9.26
N ILE A 288 -9.07 2.49 10.27
CA ILE A 288 -7.88 1.78 10.78
C ILE A 288 -8.26 0.40 11.32
N ALA A 289 -9.31 0.32 12.14
CA ALA A 289 -9.73 -0.94 12.75
C ALA A 289 -10.23 -1.95 11.70
N VAL A 290 -10.97 -1.48 10.70
CA VAL A 290 -11.38 -2.31 9.55
C VAL A 290 -10.17 -2.75 8.72
N ALA A 291 -9.23 -1.84 8.41
CA ALA A 291 -8.00 -2.18 7.70
C ALA A 291 -7.21 -3.28 8.44
N ARG A 292 -7.11 -3.18 9.78
CA ARG A 292 -6.45 -4.19 10.62
C ARG A 292 -7.12 -5.56 10.52
N HIS A 293 -8.44 -5.61 10.50
CA HIS A 293 -9.17 -6.88 10.33
C HIS A 293 -9.06 -7.46 8.92
N ILE A 294 -9.06 -6.63 7.88
CA ILE A 294 -8.98 -7.08 6.48
C ILE A 294 -7.57 -7.55 6.13
N LEU A 295 -6.55 -6.75 6.46
CA LEU A 295 -5.15 -7.01 6.10
C LEU A 295 -4.48 -8.01 7.05
N GLY A 296 -5.01 -8.15 8.27
CA GLY A 296 -4.56 -9.13 9.24
C GLY A 296 -3.41 -8.67 10.15
N PRO A 297 -2.87 -9.60 10.96
CA PRO A 297 -1.88 -9.29 12.00
C PRO A 297 -0.50 -8.91 11.44
N SER A 298 -0.11 -9.41 10.26
CA SER A 298 1.22 -9.13 9.68
C SER A 298 1.34 -7.73 9.09
N ALA A 299 0.24 -7.13 8.63
CA ALA A 299 0.24 -5.80 8.01
C ALA A 299 0.72 -4.72 8.98
N ARG A 300 1.44 -3.72 8.46
CA ARG A 300 1.81 -2.52 9.22
C ARG A 300 0.85 -1.42 8.84
N ILE A 301 0.16 -0.88 9.84
CA ILE A 301 -0.90 0.11 9.62
C ILE A 301 -0.47 1.41 10.26
N GLN A 302 -0.39 2.42 9.39
CA GLN A 302 0.12 3.74 9.72
C GLN A 302 -1.00 4.77 9.68
N ALA A 303 -1.00 5.69 10.63
CA ALA A 303 -1.80 6.91 10.59
C ALA A 303 -0.92 8.13 10.94
N PRO A 304 -0.91 9.21 10.13
CA PRO A 304 -0.02 10.35 10.37
C PRO A 304 -0.33 11.07 11.70
N PRO A 305 0.60 11.19 12.64
CA PRO A 305 0.34 11.70 13.99
C PRO A 305 0.04 13.20 14.04
N ASN A 306 0.33 13.94 12.98
CA ASN A 306 0.02 15.37 12.88
C ASN A 306 -1.44 15.65 12.47
N LEU A 307 -2.20 14.64 12.02
CA LEU A 307 -3.57 14.80 11.48
C LEU A 307 -4.69 14.38 12.45
N VAL A 308 -4.35 14.16 13.71
CA VAL A 308 -5.18 13.39 14.67
C VAL A 308 -5.61 14.20 15.88
N ASP A 309 -5.34 15.52 15.88
CA ASP A 309 -5.75 16.49 16.91
C ASP A 309 -5.50 16.02 18.36
N ALA A 310 -4.35 15.39 18.61
CA ALA A 310 -3.93 14.80 19.89
C ALA A 310 -4.68 13.54 20.38
N GLU A 311 -5.54 12.93 19.56
CA GLU A 311 -6.24 11.67 19.84
C GLU A 311 -5.35 10.43 19.61
N TYR A 312 -4.15 10.42 20.18
CA TYR A 312 -3.17 9.33 19.98
C TYR A 312 -3.69 7.98 20.50
N ALA A 313 -4.33 7.98 21.68
CA ALA A 313 -4.87 6.77 22.31
C ALA A 313 -5.99 6.13 21.47
N LEU A 314 -6.81 6.94 20.80
CA LEU A 314 -7.86 6.45 19.90
C LEU A 314 -7.28 5.64 18.75
N LEU A 315 -6.21 6.13 18.11
CA LEU A 315 -5.61 5.44 16.96
C LEU A 315 -4.81 4.20 17.37
N ILE A 316 -4.08 4.27 18.49
CA ILE A 316 -3.43 3.11 19.10
C ILE A 316 -4.48 2.03 19.44
N GLY A 317 -5.63 2.45 19.98
CA GLY A 317 -6.77 1.58 20.27
C GLY A 317 -7.40 1.00 19.00
N ALA A 318 -7.47 1.76 17.91
CA ALA A 318 -7.97 1.31 16.62
C ALA A 318 -7.06 0.27 15.94
N GLY A 319 -5.78 0.17 16.33
CA GLY A 319 -4.90 -0.91 15.92
C GLY A 319 -3.77 -0.52 14.95
N ILE A 320 -3.38 0.76 14.93
CA ILE A 320 -2.09 1.14 14.33
C ILE A 320 -0.94 0.45 15.06
N ASP A 321 0.16 0.23 14.36
CA ASP A 321 1.44 -0.16 14.94
C ASP A 321 2.60 0.71 14.46
N ASP A 322 2.30 1.74 13.66
CA ASP A 322 3.27 2.67 13.12
C ASP A 322 2.71 4.10 13.08
N TRP A 323 3.53 5.08 13.45
CA TRP A 323 3.22 6.50 13.31
C TRP A 323 3.71 7.12 11.98
N GLY A 324 4.47 6.38 11.19
CA GLY A 324 5.02 6.82 9.92
C GLY A 324 6.26 7.68 10.07
N GLY A 325 6.57 8.42 9.01
CA GLY A 325 7.72 9.32 8.94
C GLY A 325 7.49 10.63 9.71
N VAL A 326 8.23 10.86 10.80
CA VAL A 326 8.20 12.09 11.60
C VAL A 326 9.50 12.87 11.39
N SER A 327 9.39 14.17 11.09
CA SER A 327 10.56 15.02 10.85
C SER A 327 10.79 16.03 11.97
N PRO A 328 12.00 16.10 12.55
CA PRO A 328 12.36 17.14 13.50
C PRO A 328 12.83 18.44 12.81
N LEU A 329 13.00 18.44 11.48
CA LEU A 329 13.60 19.54 10.71
C LEU A 329 12.63 20.14 9.69
N THR A 330 12.14 19.29 8.79
CA THR A 330 11.34 19.74 7.65
C THR A 330 9.85 19.69 7.97
N PRO A 331 9.04 20.66 7.51
CA PRO A 331 7.59 20.59 7.69
C PRO A 331 7.00 19.43 6.88
N ASP A 332 5.77 19.06 7.19
CA ASP A 332 4.96 18.26 6.27
C ASP A 332 4.62 19.14 5.06
N HIS A 333 5.26 18.91 3.91
CA HIS A 333 4.97 19.71 2.72
C HIS A 333 3.60 19.38 2.09
N VAL A 334 2.99 18.25 2.48
CA VAL A 334 1.63 17.88 2.05
C VAL A 334 0.60 18.59 2.92
N ASN A 335 0.81 18.65 4.25
CA ASN A 335 -0.06 19.33 5.22
C ASN A 335 0.73 20.38 6.01
N PRO A 336 1.21 21.47 5.38
CA PRO A 336 2.10 22.44 6.02
C PRO A 336 1.46 23.18 7.21
N GLU A 337 0.13 23.20 7.27
CA GLU A 337 -0.65 23.76 8.37
C GLU A 337 -0.74 22.85 9.61
N ARG A 338 -0.27 21.60 9.52
CA ARG A 338 -0.27 20.59 10.60
C ARG A 338 1.17 20.10 10.87
N PRO A 339 1.92 20.77 11.76
CA PRO A 339 3.31 20.42 12.01
C PRO A 339 3.46 19.04 12.65
N TRP A 340 4.63 18.42 12.45
CA TRP A 340 4.99 17.18 13.13
C TRP A 340 4.99 17.38 14.65
N PRO A 341 4.50 16.40 15.44
CA PRO A 341 4.70 16.42 16.88
C PRO A 341 6.19 16.26 17.21
N HIS A 342 6.59 16.78 18.36
CA HIS A 342 7.92 16.48 18.90
C HIS A 342 8.01 14.99 19.22
N ILE A 343 9.15 14.37 18.90
CA ILE A 343 9.35 12.92 19.08
C ILE A 343 9.19 12.52 20.56
N ASP A 344 9.69 13.34 21.50
CA ASP A 344 9.55 13.08 22.93
C ASP A 344 8.08 13.11 23.39
N GLU A 345 7.27 14.00 22.81
CA GLU A 345 5.83 14.02 23.06
C GLU A 345 5.17 12.76 22.49
N LEU A 346 5.50 12.38 21.25
CA LEU A 346 4.97 11.17 20.63
C LEU A 346 5.32 9.91 21.44
N ALA A 347 6.54 9.85 21.99
CA ALA A 347 6.98 8.79 22.88
C ALA A 347 6.18 8.76 24.18
N ALA A 348 5.97 9.92 24.82
CA ALA A 348 5.17 10.03 26.04
C ALA A 348 3.72 9.58 25.81
N ARG A 349 3.08 10.04 24.73
CA ARG A 349 1.71 9.66 24.37
C ARG A 349 1.56 8.17 24.03
N THR A 350 2.57 7.61 23.38
CA THR A 350 2.64 6.17 23.11
C THR A 350 2.76 5.37 24.41
N ALA A 351 3.59 5.84 25.35
CA ALA A 351 3.77 5.23 26.67
C ALA A 351 2.52 5.34 27.56
N GLU A 352 1.79 6.45 27.51
CA GLU A 352 0.49 6.62 28.18
C GLU A 352 -0.53 5.54 27.75
N SER A 353 -0.40 5.03 26.52
CA SER A 353 -1.23 3.95 25.98
C SER A 353 -0.66 2.54 26.22
N GLY A 354 0.44 2.42 26.96
CA GLY A 354 1.08 1.14 27.30
C GLY A 354 2.02 0.58 26.24
N PHE A 355 2.46 1.39 25.27
CA PHE A 355 3.39 0.97 24.21
C PHE A 355 4.74 1.68 24.33
N THR A 356 5.79 1.06 23.80
CA THR A 356 7.10 1.70 23.64
C THR A 356 7.25 2.21 22.21
N LEU A 357 7.58 3.48 22.05
CA LEU A 357 7.94 4.04 20.74
C LEU A 357 9.36 3.62 20.37
N ARG A 358 9.57 3.04 19.19
CA ARG A 358 10.91 2.69 18.68
C ARG A 358 11.12 3.20 17.26
N GLU A 359 12.32 3.64 16.96
CA GLU A 359 12.68 4.09 15.61
C GLU A 359 12.88 2.88 14.67
N ARG A 360 12.33 2.94 13.47
CA ARG A 360 12.61 2.03 12.35
C ARG A 360 13.30 2.77 11.21
N LEU A 361 13.86 2.01 10.28
CA LEU A 361 14.32 2.55 9.00
C LEU A 361 13.14 2.73 8.03
N THR A 362 13.43 3.32 6.88
CA THR A 362 12.43 3.45 5.82
C THR A 362 11.95 2.11 5.26
N ILE A 363 12.86 1.14 5.19
CA ILE A 363 12.57 -0.26 4.92
C ILE A 363 12.25 -0.96 6.25
N TYR A 364 11.18 -1.75 6.27
CA TYR A 364 10.74 -2.44 7.49
C TYR A 364 11.64 -3.64 7.87
N PRO A 365 11.75 -3.96 9.18
CA PRO A 365 12.60 -5.05 9.68
C PRO A 365 12.43 -6.38 8.97
N GLU A 366 11.19 -6.75 8.62
CA GLU A 366 10.85 -8.00 7.96
C GLU A 366 11.53 -8.12 6.58
N PHE A 367 11.67 -7.00 5.85
CA PHE A 367 12.34 -6.98 4.55
C PHE A 367 13.86 -6.93 4.67
N ILE A 368 14.38 -6.33 5.74
CA ILE A 368 15.82 -6.37 6.05
C ILE A 368 16.25 -7.81 6.35
N GLN A 369 15.45 -8.53 7.15
CA GLN A 369 15.72 -9.93 7.52
C GLN A 369 15.61 -10.89 6.34
N ARG A 370 14.62 -10.68 5.45
CA ARG A 370 14.50 -11.44 4.19
C ARG A 370 15.67 -11.19 3.24
N GLY A 371 16.24 -9.98 3.23
CA GLY A 371 17.39 -9.64 2.41
C GLY A 371 17.06 -9.66 0.91
N GLU A 372 17.95 -10.21 0.09
CA GLU A 372 17.69 -10.39 -1.34
C GLU A 372 16.50 -11.36 -1.58
N PRO A 373 15.59 -11.08 -2.53
CA PRO A 373 15.65 -10.02 -3.55
C PRO A 373 15.01 -8.69 -3.12
N TRP A 374 14.53 -8.53 -1.88
CA TRP A 374 13.81 -7.34 -1.42
C TRP A 374 14.71 -6.13 -1.21
N LEU A 375 15.97 -6.36 -0.82
CA LEU A 375 16.97 -5.33 -0.64
C LEU A 375 18.09 -5.50 -1.67
N ASP A 376 18.30 -4.50 -2.52
CA ASP A 376 19.37 -4.54 -3.53
C ASP A 376 20.75 -4.65 -2.85
N PRO A 377 21.67 -5.47 -3.38
CA PRO A 377 23.01 -5.62 -2.82
C PRO A 377 23.77 -4.31 -2.64
N ARG A 378 23.55 -3.31 -3.51
CA ARG A 378 24.19 -1.97 -3.41
C ARG A 378 23.73 -1.19 -2.18
N LEU A 379 22.57 -1.53 -1.63
CA LEU A 379 21.98 -0.88 -0.46
C LEU A 379 22.28 -1.62 0.85
N LEU A 380 22.74 -2.88 0.79
CA LEU A 380 23.04 -3.67 1.99
C LEU A 380 24.01 -2.98 2.96
N PRO A 381 25.14 -2.38 2.52
CA PRO A 381 26.05 -1.67 3.43
C PRO A 381 25.38 -0.48 4.11
N HIS A 382 24.59 0.29 3.35
CA HIS A 382 23.87 1.48 3.83
C HIS A 382 22.82 1.12 4.89
N VAL A 383 22.02 0.09 4.63
CA VAL A 383 20.99 -0.37 5.57
C VAL A 383 21.63 -1.00 6.81
N ARG A 384 22.63 -1.86 6.67
CA ARG A 384 23.33 -2.49 7.82
C ARG A 384 24.07 -1.48 8.70
N ALA A 385 24.51 -0.35 8.13
CA ALA A 385 25.11 0.73 8.89
C ALA A 385 24.10 1.45 9.82
N LEU A 386 22.80 1.24 9.65
CA LEU A 386 21.76 1.91 10.43
C LEU A 386 20.80 0.95 11.14
N ALA A 387 20.71 -0.30 10.69
CA ALA A 387 19.87 -1.33 11.26
C ALA A 387 20.54 -2.02 12.46
N ASP A 388 19.74 -2.31 13.47
CA ASP A 388 20.08 -3.20 14.56
C ASP A 388 20.06 -4.65 14.02
N PRO A 389 21.13 -5.43 14.19
CA PRO A 389 21.25 -6.74 13.54
C PRO A 389 20.32 -7.81 14.15
N GLU A 390 19.86 -7.63 15.38
CA GLU A 390 18.97 -8.59 16.04
C GLU A 390 17.51 -8.30 15.70
N THR A 391 17.12 -7.03 15.76
CA THR A 391 15.72 -6.61 15.65
C THR A 391 15.33 -6.10 14.26
N GLY A 392 16.30 -5.67 13.44
CA GLY A 392 16.06 -4.95 12.18
C GLY A 392 15.52 -3.52 12.35
N LEU A 393 15.28 -3.07 13.58
CA LEU A 393 14.90 -1.67 13.88
C LEU A 393 16.09 -0.74 13.67
N ALA A 394 15.86 0.57 13.74
CA ALA A 394 16.96 1.53 13.65
C ALA A 394 17.82 1.50 14.92
N ARG A 395 19.14 1.58 14.76
CA ARG A 395 20.06 1.85 15.88
C ARG A 395 19.93 3.31 16.27
N GLU A 396 19.35 3.58 17.44
CA GLU A 396 19.02 4.95 17.87
C GLU A 396 20.25 5.87 17.91
N ASP A 397 21.39 5.37 18.39
CA ASP A 397 22.66 6.10 18.49
C ASP A 397 23.45 6.18 17.18
N ALA A 398 23.02 5.49 16.11
CA ALA A 398 23.73 5.51 14.84
C ALA A 398 23.40 6.79 14.07
N LEU A 399 24.44 7.59 13.81
CA LEU A 399 24.35 8.69 12.85
C LEU A 399 24.61 8.16 11.43
N PRO A 400 23.81 8.59 10.44
CA PRO A 400 24.07 8.25 9.04
C PRO A 400 25.39 8.88 8.59
N VAL A 401 26.17 8.09 7.86
CA VAL A 401 27.44 8.52 7.26
C VAL A 401 27.45 8.03 5.83
N GLY A 402 27.85 8.90 4.93
CA GLY A 402 27.95 8.59 3.51
C GLY A 402 28.84 7.37 3.24
N LEU A 403 28.35 6.45 2.42
CA LEU A 403 29.11 5.29 1.94
C LEU A 403 29.11 5.29 0.41
N PRO A 404 30.18 4.83 -0.26
CA PRO A 404 30.17 4.71 -1.72
C PRO A 404 28.99 3.88 -2.22
N TRP A 405 28.30 4.37 -3.24
CA TRP A 405 27.30 3.61 -3.97
C TRP A 405 27.99 3.00 -5.18
N GLN A 406 28.43 1.76 -5.02
CA GLN A 406 29.11 1.01 -6.08
C GLN A 406 28.39 -0.31 -6.30
N GLU A 407 28.53 -0.87 -7.51
CA GLU A 407 28.23 -2.28 -7.67
C GLU A 407 29.07 -3.06 -6.66
N PRO A 408 28.51 -4.03 -5.93
CA PRO A 408 29.33 -4.88 -5.09
C PRO A 408 30.39 -5.52 -5.99
N ASP A 409 31.63 -5.62 -5.51
CA ASP A 409 32.62 -6.48 -6.16
C ASP A 409 31.96 -7.84 -6.41
N GLU A 410 32.27 -8.49 -7.55
CA GLU A 410 31.85 -9.87 -7.89
C GLU A 410 32.45 -10.89 -6.89
N GLY A 411 32.19 -10.73 -5.60
CA GLY A 411 32.16 -11.84 -4.70
C GLY A 411 31.02 -12.70 -5.21
N PHE A 412 31.33 -13.84 -5.82
CA PHE A 412 30.38 -14.91 -6.09
C PHE A 412 29.72 -15.29 -4.76
N THR A 413 28.71 -14.54 -4.37
CA THR A 413 27.78 -14.95 -3.33
C THR A 413 27.03 -16.10 -3.95
N SER A 414 27.26 -17.30 -3.41
CA SER A 414 26.49 -18.48 -3.73
C SER A 414 25.00 -18.16 -3.50
N SER A 415 24.26 -17.86 -4.55
CA SER A 415 22.81 -17.72 -4.51
C SER A 415 22.19 -19.04 -4.98
N GLY A 416 21.32 -19.60 -4.13
CA GLY A 416 20.78 -20.96 -4.29
C GLY A 416 21.56 -22.03 -3.52
N ARG A 417 21.08 -23.30 -3.58
CA ARG A 417 21.78 -24.45 -2.99
C ARG A 417 23.01 -24.79 -3.83
N THR A 418 24.16 -24.25 -3.44
CA THR A 418 25.46 -24.59 -4.06
C THR A 418 25.99 -25.95 -3.62
N ASP A 419 25.39 -26.53 -2.59
CA ASP A 419 25.71 -27.83 -2.01
C ASP A 419 24.81 -28.96 -2.52
N LEU A 420 23.90 -28.71 -3.47
CA LEU A 420 22.91 -29.69 -3.95
C LEU A 420 23.56 -30.99 -4.45
N HIS A 421 24.75 -30.86 -5.04
CA HIS A 421 25.58 -31.96 -5.51
C HIS A 421 26.14 -32.82 -4.36
N ALA A 422 26.28 -32.26 -3.16
CA ALA A 422 26.74 -32.97 -1.98
C ALA A 422 25.56 -33.50 -1.16
N THR A 423 24.54 -32.69 -0.88
CA THR A 423 23.40 -33.06 -0.02
C THR A 423 22.50 -34.14 -0.63
N ILE A 424 22.31 -34.15 -1.96
CA ILE A 424 21.55 -35.23 -2.62
C ILE A 424 22.30 -36.57 -2.50
N ASP A 425 23.62 -36.54 -2.62
CA ASP A 425 24.47 -37.74 -2.57
C ASP A 425 24.67 -38.25 -1.14
N THR A 426 24.64 -37.38 -0.12
CA THR A 426 24.83 -37.77 1.29
C THR A 426 23.53 -38.08 2.04
N GLU A 427 22.45 -37.34 1.81
CA GLU A 427 21.21 -37.44 2.60
C GLU A 427 20.03 -38.01 1.80
N GLY A 428 20.11 -37.96 0.46
CA GLY A 428 19.03 -38.42 -0.41
C GLY A 428 17.84 -37.47 -0.46
N ARG A 429 17.01 -37.60 -1.51
CA ARG A 429 15.85 -36.74 -1.75
C ARG A 429 14.67 -37.22 -0.89
N THR A 430 14.40 -36.56 0.24
CA THR A 430 13.37 -36.94 1.22
C THR A 430 11.98 -36.34 0.95
N GLY A 431 11.86 -35.39 0.02
CA GLY A 431 10.61 -34.75 -0.39
C GLY A 431 10.57 -34.36 -1.87
N ASP A 432 9.36 -34.19 -2.42
CA ASP A 432 9.14 -33.83 -3.83
C ASP A 432 9.37 -32.32 -4.11
N ARG A 433 9.27 -31.46 -3.08
CA ARG A 433 9.40 -29.99 -3.18
C ARG A 433 10.33 -29.41 -2.10
N ARG A 434 10.75 -28.15 -2.28
CA ARG A 434 11.53 -27.37 -1.29
C ARG A 434 10.66 -26.99 -0.08
N ASP A 435 11.27 -26.89 1.10
CA ASP A 435 10.57 -26.50 2.33
C ASP A 435 10.31 -24.99 2.44
N ASP A 436 11.10 -24.15 1.74
CA ASP A 436 11.01 -22.67 1.69
C ASP A 436 10.23 -22.14 0.47
N PHE A 437 9.50 -23.03 -0.23
CA PHE A 437 8.94 -22.75 -1.55
C PHE A 437 7.91 -21.61 -1.54
N ASP A 438 7.03 -21.58 -0.55
CA ASP A 438 5.95 -20.58 -0.44
C ASP A 438 6.46 -19.21 0.06
N GLU A 439 7.60 -19.17 0.75
CA GLU A 439 8.24 -17.92 1.18
C GLU A 439 9.03 -17.25 0.05
N VAL A 440 9.66 -18.03 -0.83
CA VAL A 440 10.53 -17.52 -1.90
C VAL A 440 9.73 -17.15 -3.16
N TYR A 441 8.68 -17.90 -3.48
CA TYR A 441 7.89 -17.70 -4.71
C TYR A 441 6.49 -17.12 -4.48
N GLY A 442 6.15 -16.80 -3.23
CA GLY A 442 4.83 -16.30 -2.83
C GLY A 442 3.79 -17.41 -2.66
N ASP A 443 2.65 -17.04 -2.06
CA ASP A 443 1.51 -17.94 -1.80
C ASP A 443 0.95 -18.49 -3.12
N TRP A 444 1.33 -19.74 -3.46
CA TRP A 444 0.82 -20.43 -4.64
C TRP A 444 -0.67 -20.75 -4.56
N GLU A 445 -1.33 -20.73 -3.38
CA GLU A 445 -2.79 -20.79 -3.32
C GLU A 445 -3.42 -19.49 -3.83
N ALA A 446 -2.87 -18.33 -3.46
CA ALA A 446 -3.32 -17.04 -3.97
C ALA A 446 -3.02 -16.89 -5.49
N LEU A 447 -1.87 -17.40 -5.94
CA LEU A 447 -1.54 -17.49 -7.37
C LEU A 447 -2.43 -18.51 -8.09
N ARG A 448 -2.87 -19.58 -7.44
CA ARG A 448 -3.82 -20.56 -8.00
C ARG A 448 -5.25 -20.01 -8.03
N GLU A 449 -5.63 -19.13 -7.10
CA GLU A 449 -6.89 -18.35 -7.15
C GLU A 449 -6.86 -17.29 -8.27
N ALA A 450 -5.75 -16.56 -8.41
CA ALA A 450 -5.60 -15.50 -9.41
C ALA A 450 -5.29 -16.02 -10.83
N ALA A 451 -4.54 -17.12 -10.93
CA ALA A 451 -4.24 -17.82 -12.16
C ALA A 451 -5.22 -18.97 -12.42
N ALA A 452 -6.28 -19.13 -11.62
CA ALA A 452 -7.39 -20.01 -11.97
C ALA A 452 -7.90 -19.55 -13.33
N PRO A 453 -7.64 -20.30 -14.41
CA PRO A 453 -8.52 -20.21 -15.54
C PRO A 453 -9.87 -20.66 -14.98
N GLY A 454 -10.96 -19.98 -15.34
CA GLY A 454 -12.25 -20.66 -15.31
C GLY A 454 -12.03 -22.06 -15.89
N MET A 455 -12.46 -23.09 -15.14
CA MET A 455 -12.27 -24.52 -15.42
C MET A 455 -10.97 -25.16 -14.88
N VAL A 456 -10.92 -25.40 -13.58
CA VAL A 456 -10.59 -26.77 -13.15
C VAL A 456 -11.86 -27.59 -13.43
N PRO A 457 -11.85 -28.66 -14.25
CA PRO A 457 -13.05 -29.45 -14.48
C PRO A 457 -13.46 -30.11 -13.16
N SER A 458 -14.42 -29.51 -12.46
CA SER A 458 -15.21 -30.27 -11.50
C SER A 458 -15.92 -31.36 -12.29
N ARG A 459 -15.89 -32.59 -11.79
CA ARG A 459 -16.71 -33.66 -12.37
C ARG A 459 -18.16 -33.32 -12.06
N ILE A 460 -18.79 -32.59 -12.98
CA ILE A 460 -20.24 -32.54 -13.07
C ILE A 460 -20.67 -33.98 -13.40
N ASP A 461 -21.56 -34.55 -12.59
CA ASP A 461 -22.13 -35.86 -12.86
C ASP A 461 -22.79 -35.86 -14.25
N ALA A 462 -22.72 -36.98 -14.95
CA ALA A 462 -23.03 -37.04 -16.38
C ALA A 462 -24.48 -36.65 -16.71
N ASP A 463 -25.38 -36.89 -15.76
CA ASP A 463 -26.79 -36.50 -15.76
C ASP A 463 -26.97 -34.98 -15.69
N VAL A 464 -26.30 -34.31 -14.76
CA VAL A 464 -26.36 -32.84 -14.60
C VAL A 464 -25.75 -32.14 -15.82
N ARG A 465 -24.66 -32.68 -16.37
CA ARG A 465 -24.05 -32.13 -17.60
C ARG A 465 -25.00 -32.22 -18.80
N GLN A 466 -25.69 -33.36 -18.95
CA GLN A 466 -26.66 -33.53 -20.03
C GLN A 466 -27.86 -32.60 -19.85
N ALA A 467 -28.33 -32.41 -18.61
CA ALA A 467 -29.41 -31.49 -18.29
C ALA A 467 -29.03 -30.03 -18.58
N LEU A 468 -27.83 -29.59 -18.20
CA LEU A 468 -27.32 -28.24 -18.50
C LEU A 468 -27.20 -28.00 -20.01
N SER A 469 -26.70 -28.98 -20.76
CA SER A 469 -26.64 -28.87 -22.22
C SER A 469 -28.02 -28.76 -22.87
N GLN A 470 -29.02 -29.50 -22.37
CA GLN A 470 -30.40 -29.41 -22.86
C GLN A 470 -31.04 -28.08 -22.49
N ALA A 471 -30.79 -27.56 -21.28
CA ALA A 471 -31.28 -26.27 -20.83
C ALA A 471 -30.70 -25.09 -21.63
N ALA A 472 -29.44 -25.19 -22.06
CA ALA A 472 -28.77 -24.18 -22.87
C ALA A 472 -29.24 -24.16 -24.33
N ASP A 473 -29.57 -25.32 -24.90
CA ASP A 473 -30.01 -25.46 -26.30
C ASP A 473 -31.52 -25.20 -26.45
N ASP A 474 -32.34 -25.91 -25.68
CA ASP A 474 -33.80 -25.76 -25.70
C ASP A 474 -34.40 -26.19 -24.35
N PRO A 475 -34.68 -25.22 -23.45
CA PRO A 475 -35.20 -25.51 -22.12
C PRO A 475 -36.62 -26.10 -22.15
N THR A 476 -37.37 -25.96 -23.26
CA THR A 476 -38.72 -26.53 -23.40
C THR A 476 -38.72 -28.05 -23.57
N LYS A 477 -37.55 -28.63 -23.86
CA LYS A 477 -37.34 -30.08 -24.02
C LYS A 477 -36.74 -30.75 -22.78
N LEU A 478 -36.63 -30.04 -21.66
CA LEU A 478 -36.18 -30.64 -20.40
C LEU A 478 -37.17 -31.71 -19.94
N THR A 479 -36.67 -32.91 -19.71
CA THR A 479 -37.44 -34.00 -19.08
C THR A 479 -37.54 -33.78 -17.56
N ASP A 480 -38.52 -34.41 -16.90
CA ASP A 480 -38.69 -34.32 -15.44
C ASP A 480 -37.43 -34.75 -14.67
N ASP A 481 -36.74 -35.80 -15.12
CA ASP A 481 -35.51 -36.28 -14.50
C ASP A 481 -34.36 -35.26 -14.65
N GLN A 482 -34.26 -34.60 -15.81
CA GLN A 482 -33.27 -33.55 -16.03
C GLN A 482 -33.59 -32.29 -15.24
N ALA A 483 -34.86 -31.90 -15.14
CA ALA A 483 -35.29 -30.79 -14.32
C ALA A 483 -35.01 -31.04 -12.84
N LEU A 484 -35.26 -32.27 -12.36
CA LEU A 484 -34.91 -32.68 -10.99
C LEU A 484 -33.40 -32.63 -10.74
N ALA A 485 -32.58 -33.10 -11.69
CA ALA A 485 -31.13 -33.00 -11.59
C ALA A 485 -30.64 -31.55 -11.49
N LEU A 486 -31.24 -30.62 -12.26
CA LEU A 486 -30.93 -29.19 -12.18
C LEU A 486 -31.39 -28.53 -10.87
N LEU A 487 -32.52 -28.96 -10.29
CA LEU A 487 -33.01 -28.47 -8.99
C LEU A 487 -32.06 -28.83 -7.83
N HIS A 488 -31.28 -29.90 -8.00
CA HIS A 488 -30.27 -30.33 -7.04
C HIS A 488 -28.85 -29.85 -7.37
N ALA A 489 -28.67 -29.05 -8.43
CA ALA A 489 -27.36 -28.54 -8.80
C ALA A 489 -26.79 -27.61 -7.71
N ASP A 490 -25.53 -27.82 -7.36
CA ASP A 490 -24.76 -26.98 -6.45
C ASP A 490 -23.39 -26.62 -7.05
N GLY A 491 -22.70 -25.67 -6.40
CA GLY A 491 -21.38 -25.21 -6.80
C GLY A 491 -21.29 -24.86 -8.31
N PRO A 492 -20.29 -25.37 -9.04
CA PRO A 492 -20.08 -25.05 -10.46
C PRO A 492 -21.26 -25.40 -11.39
N ALA A 493 -22.07 -26.41 -11.04
CA ALA A 493 -23.24 -26.77 -11.85
C ALA A 493 -24.38 -25.76 -11.67
N LEU A 494 -24.54 -25.22 -10.46
CA LEU A 494 -25.50 -24.15 -10.18
C LEU A 494 -25.07 -22.84 -10.85
N ASP A 495 -23.78 -22.51 -10.81
CA ASP A 495 -23.24 -21.31 -11.47
C ASP A 495 -23.53 -21.33 -12.98
N GLU A 496 -23.31 -22.48 -13.63
CA GLU A 496 -23.61 -22.65 -15.05
C GLU A 496 -25.13 -22.62 -15.33
N LEU A 497 -25.95 -23.22 -14.46
CA LEU A 497 -27.41 -23.12 -14.57
C LEU A 497 -27.90 -21.66 -14.45
N CYS A 498 -27.36 -20.89 -13.50
CA CYS A 498 -27.68 -19.47 -13.34
C CYS A 498 -27.26 -18.66 -14.56
N ARG A 499 -26.10 -18.96 -15.17
CA ARG A 499 -25.63 -18.32 -16.40
C ARG A 499 -26.57 -18.60 -17.57
N ILE A 500 -26.99 -19.86 -17.75
CA ILE A 500 -27.95 -20.26 -18.79
C ILE A 500 -29.30 -19.57 -18.54
N ALA A 501 -29.78 -19.54 -17.29
CA ALA A 501 -31.03 -18.89 -16.92
C ALA A 501 -31.01 -17.36 -17.12
N ASP A 502 -29.90 -16.68 -16.80
CA ASP A 502 -29.78 -15.24 -17.07
C ASP A 502 -29.72 -14.94 -18.58
N ALA A 503 -29.02 -15.76 -19.36
CA ALA A 503 -29.00 -15.63 -20.82
C ALA A 503 -30.41 -15.81 -21.40
N LEU A 504 -31.14 -16.84 -20.97
CA LEU A 504 -32.52 -17.08 -21.40
C LEU A 504 -33.46 -15.93 -20.98
N ARG A 505 -33.36 -15.47 -19.74
CA ARG A 505 -34.11 -14.30 -19.25
C ARG A 505 -33.80 -13.08 -20.12
N ARG A 506 -32.54 -12.82 -20.41
CA ARG A 506 -32.11 -11.69 -21.26
C ARG A 506 -32.69 -11.78 -22.67
N ASP A 507 -32.66 -12.97 -23.27
CA ASP A 507 -33.22 -13.18 -24.61
C ASP A 507 -34.75 -12.99 -24.65
N VAL A 508 -35.45 -13.34 -23.57
CA VAL A 508 -36.92 -13.28 -23.51
C VAL A 508 -37.44 -11.91 -23.08
N VAL A 509 -36.80 -11.25 -22.10
CA VAL A 509 -37.31 -10.00 -21.50
C VAL A 509 -36.36 -8.79 -21.60
N GLY A 510 -35.21 -8.94 -22.27
CA GLY A 510 -34.23 -7.86 -22.46
C GLY A 510 -33.33 -7.62 -21.25
N ASP A 511 -32.62 -6.48 -21.22
CA ASP A 511 -31.66 -6.16 -20.16
C ASP A 511 -32.32 -5.63 -18.86
N ASP A 512 -33.58 -5.20 -18.93
CA ASP A 512 -34.28 -4.60 -17.80
C ASP A 512 -34.87 -5.67 -16.86
N VAL A 513 -34.47 -5.64 -15.59
CA VAL A 513 -35.05 -6.48 -14.52
C VAL A 513 -36.05 -5.65 -13.73
N THR A 514 -37.33 -6.02 -13.81
CA THR A 514 -38.41 -5.35 -13.07
C THR A 514 -38.66 -6.03 -11.73
N TYR A 515 -39.10 -5.27 -10.72
CA TYR A 515 -39.49 -5.79 -9.41
C TYR A 515 -40.82 -5.20 -8.97
N ILE A 516 -41.57 -5.94 -8.14
CA ILE A 516 -42.81 -5.49 -7.51
C ILE A 516 -42.56 -5.37 -6.01
N VAL A 517 -42.91 -4.22 -5.43
CA VAL A 517 -42.92 -4.04 -3.98
C VAL A 517 -44.22 -4.59 -3.42
N THR A 518 -44.17 -5.71 -2.70
CA THR A 518 -45.29 -6.24 -1.93
C THR A 518 -45.25 -5.67 -0.50
N ARG A 519 -46.39 -5.21 0.00
CA ARG A 519 -46.52 -4.57 1.31
C ARG A 519 -46.66 -5.58 2.44
#